data_AF-A0A7N9AXU1-F1
#
_entry.id   AF-A0A7N9AXU1-F1
#
_cell.length_a   1.000
_cell.length_b   1.000
_cell.length_c   1.000
_cell.angle_alpha   90.00
_cell.angle_beta   90.00
_cell.angle_gamma   90.00
#
_symmetry.space_group_name_H-M   'P 1'
#
loop_
_entity.id
_entity.type
_entity.pdbx_description
1 polymer ?
#
loop_
_entity_poly.entity_id
_entity_poly.type
_entity_poly.pdbx_seq_one_letter_code
_entity_poly.pdbx_strand_id
1 'polypeptide(L)'
;MATFISVPLKKSSEVDLVKPLSKFVTATYPTGEDQGEYLRAVEELNKLRKNALGRPLDKHESSLEILLRYYDQLCAVEPKFPFSENQLCLTFTWKDAFDKGSLFGGSVKLALASLGYEKTCVLFNAAALASQIAADQNLDNDEGLKAAAKYYQLASGAFGHIKDTVLSALSREPTMDISPETVGTLSIIMLAQAQEVFFLKATSDKMKDAVIAKLANQAADFYGDAFKQCQYKDNLPKEVLPVLAAKHCIMQANAELHQSALAKQKKRFGEEIARLQHAAELVKTVASRYDEYVSVKDLTDKINRALTAAKKDNDFIYHDRVPEVKDLEHIGKAALVKATTITPPLSQKFTDLFEKMVPMAVQQSMSIYNQRKADTVNRLLGTMREATNLCNGVLASLNLPAALEDLSGDSIPQSIAEKSRSIVQQGGLQSIEQLIKDLPELLTRNREILDELVLLYEEKSTD
;
A
#
# COMPACT_ATOMS: atom_id res chain seq x y z
N MET A 1 -31.74 10.23 13.03
CA MET A 1 -30.31 10.42 12.67
C MET A 1 -29.79 9.08 12.17
N ALA A 2 -29.27 9.03 10.95
CA ALA A 2 -28.70 7.80 10.40
C ALA A 2 -27.31 7.58 11.01
N THR A 3 -27.20 6.60 11.89
CA THR A 3 -25.93 6.26 12.54
C THR A 3 -25.09 5.42 11.60
N PHE A 4 -24.04 6.00 11.03
CA PHE A 4 -23.07 5.31 10.19
C PHE A 4 -21.79 5.04 10.97
N ILE A 5 -21.16 3.89 10.73
CA ILE A 5 -19.90 3.51 11.38
C ILE A 5 -18.76 4.21 10.64
N SER A 6 -17.82 4.77 11.39
CA SER A 6 -16.56 5.30 10.87
C SER A 6 -15.40 4.83 11.75
N VAL A 7 -14.19 4.84 11.19
CA VAL A 7 -13.00 4.29 11.84
C VAL A 7 -12.10 5.43 12.31
N PRO A 8 -11.58 5.41 13.56
CA PRO A 8 -10.58 6.38 14.02
C PRO A 8 -9.24 6.21 13.30
N LEU A 9 -8.48 7.30 13.17
CA LEU A 9 -7.14 7.27 12.59
C LEU A 9 -6.14 6.66 13.57
N LYS A 10 -5.21 5.85 13.07
CA LYS A 10 -3.99 5.45 13.78
C LYS A 10 -3.10 6.66 14.00
N LYS A 11 -2.36 6.64 15.11
CA LYS A 11 -1.39 7.68 15.48
C LYS A 11 0.03 7.18 15.26
N SER A 12 0.84 7.96 14.55
CA SER A 12 2.28 7.70 14.36
C SER A 12 3.12 8.59 15.27
N SER A 13 4.30 8.11 15.67
CA SER A 13 5.37 8.97 16.19
C SER A 13 6.07 9.74 15.05
N GLU A 14 6.75 10.83 15.39
CA GLU A 14 7.65 11.52 14.46
C GLU A 14 8.82 10.61 14.09
N VAL A 15 9.25 10.68 12.83
CA VAL A 15 10.37 9.92 12.27
C VAL A 15 11.13 10.88 11.37
N ASP A 16 12.45 10.91 11.52
CA ASP A 16 13.34 11.65 10.63
C ASP A 16 13.63 10.81 9.38
N LEU A 17 12.98 11.15 8.26
CA LEU A 17 13.28 10.53 6.97
C LEU A 17 14.54 11.09 6.33
N VAL A 18 14.96 12.30 6.70
CA VAL A 18 16.01 13.04 6.01
C VAL A 18 17.35 12.39 6.23
N LYS A 19 17.76 12.23 7.49
CA LYS A 19 19.11 11.75 7.82
C LYS A 19 19.47 10.41 7.15
N PRO A 20 18.68 9.33 7.24
CA PRO A 20 19.05 8.05 6.64
C PRO A 20 18.97 8.05 5.11
N LEU A 21 17.96 8.70 4.52
CA LEU A 21 17.81 8.75 3.06
C LEU A 21 18.88 9.64 2.41
N SER A 22 19.16 10.81 3.00
CA SER A 22 20.23 11.69 2.53
C SER A 22 21.60 11.03 2.65
N LYS A 23 21.88 10.29 3.73
CA LYS A 23 23.12 9.51 3.86
C LYS A 23 23.29 8.51 2.71
N PHE A 24 22.21 7.81 2.34
CA PHE A 24 22.23 6.89 1.20
C PHE A 24 22.47 7.62 -0.13
N VAL A 25 21.76 8.73 -0.36
CA VAL A 25 21.92 9.54 -1.58
C VAL A 25 23.36 10.04 -1.72
N THR A 26 23.94 10.61 -0.67
CA THR A 26 25.33 11.12 -0.69
C THR A 26 26.35 10.01 -0.93
N ALA A 27 26.13 8.81 -0.40
CA ALA A 27 27.04 7.68 -0.58
C ALA A 27 26.93 7.04 -1.98
N THR A 28 25.78 7.12 -2.62
CA THR A 28 25.48 6.39 -3.87
C THR A 28 25.71 7.23 -5.11
N TYR A 29 25.40 8.54 -5.05
CA TYR A 29 25.46 9.43 -6.20
C TYR A 29 26.62 10.42 -6.07
N PRO A 30 27.34 10.72 -7.18
CA PRO A 30 28.41 11.70 -7.16
C PRO A 30 27.87 13.11 -6.86
N THR A 31 28.70 13.94 -6.24
CA THR A 31 28.35 15.33 -5.95
C THR A 31 28.04 16.10 -7.24
N GLY A 32 26.84 16.64 -7.35
CA GLY A 32 26.36 17.30 -8.57
C GLY A 32 24.88 17.69 -8.50
N GLU A 33 24.32 18.10 -9.63
CA GLU A 33 22.93 18.57 -9.75
C GLU A 33 21.91 17.48 -9.37
N ASP A 34 22.06 16.26 -9.91
CA ASP A 34 21.17 15.12 -9.62
C ASP A 34 21.14 14.77 -8.14
N GLN A 35 22.31 14.71 -7.48
CA GLN A 35 22.39 14.47 -6.04
C GLN A 35 21.66 15.56 -5.26
N GLY A 36 21.82 16.83 -5.67
CA GLY A 36 21.10 17.96 -5.08
C GLY A 36 19.59 17.88 -5.26
N GLU A 37 19.10 17.45 -6.42
CA GLU A 37 17.66 17.21 -6.65
C GLU A 37 17.11 16.10 -5.73
N TYR A 38 17.82 14.98 -5.60
CA TYR A 38 17.40 13.88 -4.72
C TYR A 38 17.38 14.28 -3.24
N LEU A 39 18.34 15.08 -2.77
CA LEU A 39 18.34 15.59 -1.40
C LEU A 39 17.15 16.52 -1.13
N ARG A 40 16.77 17.38 -2.10
CA ARG A 40 15.54 18.20 -1.98
C ARG A 40 14.28 17.35 -1.99
N ALA A 41 14.24 16.29 -2.80
CA ALA A 41 13.13 15.34 -2.83
C ALA A 41 12.98 14.60 -1.48
N VAL A 42 14.07 14.26 -0.81
CA VAL A 42 14.07 13.68 0.55
C VAL A 42 13.44 14.63 1.57
N GLU A 43 13.80 15.92 1.52
CA GLU A 43 13.22 16.94 2.40
C GLU A 43 11.70 17.10 2.17
N GLU A 44 11.28 17.16 0.90
CA GLU A 44 9.86 17.25 0.55
C GLU A 44 9.08 15.99 0.95
N LEU A 45 9.68 14.79 0.86
CA LEU A 45 9.09 13.55 1.38
C LEU A 45 8.88 13.61 2.91
N ASN A 46 9.88 14.09 3.65
CA ASN A 46 9.79 14.26 5.10
C ASN A 46 8.69 15.25 5.50
N LYS A 47 8.60 16.38 4.79
CA LYS A 47 7.55 17.38 4.95
C LYS A 47 6.17 16.81 4.62
N LEU A 48 6.06 16.01 3.56
CA LEU A 48 4.81 15.33 3.19
C LEU A 48 4.36 14.37 4.30
N ARG A 49 5.27 13.58 4.88
CA ARG A 49 4.98 12.73 6.05
C ARG A 49 4.46 13.55 7.22
N LYS A 50 5.13 14.66 7.56
CA LYS A 50 4.70 15.55 8.66
C LYS A 50 3.31 16.14 8.42
N ASN A 51 3.00 16.52 7.19
CA ASN A 51 1.68 17.05 6.83
C ASN A 51 0.59 15.98 6.88
N ALA A 52 0.91 14.75 6.47
CA ALA A 52 -0.01 13.62 6.44
C ALA A 52 -0.29 13.04 7.84
N LEU A 53 0.72 13.00 8.73
CA LEU A 53 0.66 12.24 9.98
C LEU A 53 0.95 13.04 11.26
N GLY A 54 1.59 14.20 11.14
CA GLY A 54 2.12 14.97 12.29
C GLY A 54 1.10 15.89 12.96
N ARG A 55 -0.11 16.01 12.40
CA ARG A 55 -1.19 16.85 12.93
C ARG A 55 -2.54 16.14 12.83
N PRO A 56 -3.53 16.50 13.67
CA PRO A 56 -4.91 16.11 13.44
C PRO A 56 -5.34 16.52 12.02
N LEU A 57 -5.99 15.61 11.31
CA LEU A 57 -6.50 15.85 9.96
C LEU A 57 -7.97 16.26 10.02
N ASP A 58 -8.32 17.30 9.28
CA ASP A 58 -9.71 17.67 9.07
C ASP A 58 -10.41 16.62 8.22
N LYS A 59 -11.70 16.38 8.49
CA LYS A 59 -12.56 15.45 7.74
C LYS A 59 -12.95 16.02 6.37
N HIS A 60 -11.97 16.23 5.51
CA HIS A 60 -12.15 16.86 4.21
C HIS A 60 -11.30 16.18 3.12
N GLU A 61 -11.74 16.25 1.86
CA GLU A 61 -11.07 15.62 0.71
C GLU A 61 -9.61 16.08 0.57
N SER A 62 -9.30 17.34 0.89
CA SER A 62 -7.92 17.86 0.85
C SER A 62 -6.98 17.13 1.83
N SER A 63 -7.45 16.78 3.03
CA SER A 63 -6.66 16.00 3.99
C SER A 63 -6.46 14.56 3.51
N LEU A 64 -7.49 13.98 2.89
CA LEU A 64 -7.42 12.66 2.29
C LEU A 64 -6.42 12.62 1.13
N GLU A 65 -6.43 13.62 0.24
CA GLU A 65 -5.47 13.73 -0.86
C GLU A 65 -4.02 13.81 -0.37
N ILE A 66 -3.75 14.48 0.77
CA ILE A 66 -2.41 14.51 1.37
C ILE A 66 -1.99 13.10 1.82
N LEU A 67 -2.89 12.33 2.46
CA LEU A 67 -2.62 10.95 2.87
C LEU A 67 -2.41 10.03 1.65
N LEU A 68 -3.25 10.13 0.64
CA LEU A 68 -3.15 9.34 -0.59
C LEU A 68 -1.85 9.65 -1.33
N ARG A 69 -1.48 10.93 -1.44
CA ARG A 69 -0.22 11.35 -2.07
C ARG A 69 0.99 10.83 -1.30
N TYR A 70 0.92 10.82 0.03
CA TYR A 70 1.97 10.23 0.85
C TYR A 70 2.09 8.72 0.63
N TYR A 71 0.96 8.00 0.59
CA TYR A 71 0.93 6.57 0.28
C TYR A 71 1.54 6.26 -1.10
N ASP A 72 1.16 7.01 -2.13
CA ASP A 72 1.68 6.85 -3.49
C ASP A 72 3.19 7.10 -3.53
N GLN A 73 3.68 8.13 -2.82
CA GLN A 73 5.10 8.41 -2.77
C GLN A 73 5.90 7.32 -2.03
N LEU A 74 5.32 6.69 -0.99
CA LEU A 74 5.91 5.52 -0.34
C LEU A 74 5.99 4.31 -1.28
N CYS A 75 4.99 4.10 -2.13
CA CYS A 75 5.02 3.05 -3.14
C CYS A 75 6.07 3.33 -4.22
N ALA A 76 6.19 4.58 -4.67
CA ALA A 76 7.13 4.98 -5.71
C ALA A 76 8.61 4.95 -5.24
N VAL A 77 8.86 5.25 -3.96
CA VAL A 77 10.21 5.29 -3.39
C VAL A 77 10.76 3.91 -3.02
N GLU A 78 9.89 2.94 -2.73
CA GLU A 78 10.26 1.58 -2.32
C GLU A 78 11.33 0.90 -3.21
N PRO A 79 11.20 0.84 -4.55
CA PRO A 79 12.19 0.19 -5.39
C PRO A 79 13.50 0.97 -5.55
N LYS A 80 13.58 2.21 -5.04
CA LYS A 80 14.69 3.16 -5.30
C LYS A 80 15.69 3.24 -4.16
N PHE A 81 15.33 2.69 -2.99
CA PHE A 81 16.16 2.70 -1.79
C PHE A 81 16.21 1.29 -1.18
N PRO A 82 17.28 0.95 -0.43
CA PRO A 82 17.48 -0.40 0.13
C PRO A 82 16.67 -0.61 1.42
N PHE A 83 15.33 -0.46 1.36
CA PHE A 83 14.45 -0.66 2.52
C PHE A 83 14.43 -2.12 3.00
N SER A 84 14.53 -3.09 2.09
CA SER A 84 14.48 -4.53 2.40
C SER A 84 15.78 -5.09 2.98
N GLU A 85 16.90 -4.37 2.86
CA GLU A 85 18.23 -4.85 3.26
C GLU A 85 18.61 -4.41 4.69
N ASN A 86 17.68 -3.81 5.45
CA ASN A 86 17.94 -3.19 6.77
C ASN A 86 19.11 -2.18 6.78
N GLN A 87 19.54 -1.69 5.62
CA GLN A 87 20.63 -0.71 5.50
C GLN A 87 20.18 0.70 5.88
N LEU A 88 18.87 0.97 5.81
CA LEU A 88 18.26 2.21 6.27
C LEU A 88 17.75 2.04 7.70
N CYS A 89 18.36 2.76 8.64
CA CYS A 89 17.90 2.82 10.03
C CYS A 89 16.63 3.67 10.18
N LEU A 90 15.53 3.22 9.58
CA LEU A 90 14.22 3.88 9.60
C LEU A 90 13.21 3.00 10.36
N THR A 91 12.86 3.41 11.58
CA THR A 91 11.86 2.70 12.39
C THR A 91 10.56 3.50 12.47
N PHE A 92 9.46 2.89 12.04
CA PHE A 92 8.14 3.47 12.07
C PHE A 92 7.36 2.96 13.28
N THR A 93 6.85 3.86 14.12
CA THR A 93 6.10 3.52 15.32
C THR A 93 4.66 4.01 15.21
N TRP A 94 3.71 3.08 15.28
CA TRP A 94 2.28 3.36 15.23
C TRP A 94 1.56 2.80 16.44
N LYS A 95 0.48 3.48 16.83
CA LYS A 95 -0.47 3.01 17.84
C LYS A 95 -1.64 2.29 17.18
N ASP A 96 -2.20 1.32 17.89
CA ASP A 96 -3.48 0.68 17.53
C ASP A 96 -4.60 1.74 17.51
N ALA A 97 -5.52 1.65 16.54
CA ALA A 97 -6.62 2.59 16.36
C ALA A 97 -7.75 2.41 17.37
N PHE A 98 -7.90 1.22 17.95
CA PHE A 98 -9.01 0.83 18.82
C PHE A 98 -8.61 0.70 20.29
N ASP A 99 -7.32 0.83 20.62
CA ASP A 99 -6.74 0.79 21.98
C ASP A 99 -7.14 -0.48 22.78
N LYS A 100 -7.49 -1.59 22.11
CA LYS A 100 -7.98 -2.83 22.75
C LYS A 100 -6.90 -3.85 23.13
N GLY A 101 -5.64 -3.64 22.76
CA GLY A 101 -4.61 -4.68 22.83
C GLY A 101 -3.83 -4.80 24.14
N SER A 102 -4.14 -4.05 25.21
CA SER A 102 -3.41 -4.16 26.48
C SER A 102 -4.23 -4.91 27.52
N LEU A 103 -3.66 -6.01 28.01
CA LEU A 103 -4.13 -6.77 29.18
C LEU A 103 -4.28 -5.91 30.46
N PHE A 104 -3.73 -4.69 30.48
CA PHE A 104 -3.77 -3.76 31.62
C PHE A 104 -4.13 -2.32 31.22
N GLY A 105 -4.89 -2.11 30.13
CA GLY A 105 -5.51 -0.80 29.82
C GLY A 105 -4.59 0.27 29.22
N GLY A 106 -3.46 -0.10 28.61
CA GLY A 106 -2.60 0.80 27.84
C GLY A 106 -2.81 0.77 26.32
N SER A 107 -2.50 1.87 25.63
CA SER A 107 -2.46 1.90 24.16
C SER A 107 -1.32 1.03 23.62
N VAL A 108 -1.64 0.05 22.76
CA VAL A 108 -0.62 -0.82 22.14
C VAL A 108 0.10 -0.07 21.04
N LYS A 109 1.44 -0.12 21.08
CA LYS A 109 2.30 0.44 20.04
C LYS A 109 3.14 -0.67 19.43
N LEU A 110 3.37 -0.56 18.12
CA LEU A 110 4.27 -1.44 17.39
C LEU A 110 5.24 -0.57 16.58
N ALA A 111 6.53 -0.81 16.79
CA ALA A 111 7.64 -0.16 16.10
C ALA A 111 8.34 -1.18 15.19
N LEU A 112 8.37 -0.92 13.88
CA LEU A 112 9.02 -1.78 12.89
C LEU A 112 9.85 -0.96 11.92
N ALA A 113 11.04 -1.45 11.59
CA ALA A 113 11.85 -0.93 10.51
C ALA A 113 11.41 -1.54 9.16
N SER A 114 10.18 -1.27 8.76
CA SER A 114 9.60 -1.79 7.51
C SER A 114 8.78 -0.71 6.80
N LEU A 115 9.12 -0.44 5.54
CA LEU A 115 8.31 0.43 4.69
C LEU A 115 6.94 -0.20 4.38
N GLY A 116 6.86 -1.53 4.31
CA GLY A 116 5.59 -2.26 4.18
C GLY A 116 4.64 -1.97 5.34
N TYR A 117 5.17 -1.86 6.55
CA TYR A 117 4.41 -1.47 7.73
C TYR A 117 3.92 -0.01 7.65
N GLU A 118 4.80 0.93 7.27
CA GLU A 118 4.40 2.34 7.08
C GLU A 118 3.29 2.47 6.04
N LYS A 119 3.45 1.85 4.86
CA LYS A 119 2.42 1.85 3.79
C LYS A 119 1.08 1.31 4.28
N THR A 120 1.11 0.21 5.02
CA THR A 120 -0.11 -0.42 5.57
C THR A 120 -0.85 0.51 6.52
N CYS A 121 -0.13 1.15 7.46
CA CYS A 121 -0.72 2.08 8.42
C CYS A 121 -1.23 3.37 7.75
N VAL A 122 -0.52 3.89 6.75
CA VAL A 122 -0.97 5.07 6.00
C VAL A 122 -2.23 4.75 5.20
N LEU A 123 -2.30 3.60 4.53
CA LEU A 123 -3.50 3.16 3.80
C LEU A 123 -4.69 2.94 4.75
N PHE A 124 -4.45 2.40 5.95
CA PHE A 124 -5.47 2.30 6.99
C PHE A 124 -6.02 3.68 7.33
N ASN A 125 -5.16 4.68 7.54
CA ASN A 125 -5.58 6.05 7.81
C ASN A 125 -6.34 6.68 6.64
N ALA A 126 -5.96 6.41 5.40
CA ALA A 126 -6.72 6.85 4.23
C ALA A 126 -8.13 6.24 4.20
N ALA A 127 -8.26 4.93 4.49
CA ALA A 127 -9.55 4.24 4.58
C ALA A 127 -10.41 4.80 5.73
N ALA A 128 -9.80 5.00 6.90
CA ALA A 128 -10.45 5.54 8.08
C ALA A 128 -10.94 6.98 7.83
N LEU A 129 -10.11 7.86 7.25
CA LEU A 129 -10.52 9.22 6.91
C LEU A 129 -11.63 9.24 5.86
N ALA A 130 -11.54 8.38 4.83
CA ALA A 130 -12.61 8.23 3.85
C ALA A 130 -13.93 7.80 4.50
N SER A 131 -13.90 6.88 5.47
CA SER A 131 -15.09 6.48 6.23
C SER A 131 -15.71 7.62 7.04
N GLN A 132 -14.88 8.49 7.62
CA GLN A 132 -15.34 9.67 8.37
C GLN A 132 -15.95 10.73 7.44
N ILE A 133 -15.30 11.01 6.29
CA ILE A 133 -15.83 11.92 5.28
C ILE A 133 -17.18 11.41 4.76
N ALA A 134 -17.31 10.11 4.51
CA ALA A 134 -18.54 9.48 4.04
C ALA A 134 -19.69 9.60 5.06
N ALA A 135 -19.39 9.37 6.34
CA ALA A 135 -20.37 9.45 7.43
C ALA A 135 -20.87 10.88 7.69
N ASP A 136 -20.04 11.89 7.41
CA ASP A 136 -20.38 13.31 7.59
C ASP A 136 -21.13 13.91 6.36
N GLN A 137 -21.34 13.15 5.28
CA GLN A 137 -22.07 13.65 4.11
C GLN A 137 -23.54 13.92 4.40
N ASN A 138 -24.11 14.95 3.76
CA ASN A 138 -25.54 15.16 3.74
C ASN A 138 -26.22 14.21 2.73
N LEU A 139 -26.95 13.21 3.24
CA LEU A 139 -27.60 12.18 2.42
C LEU A 139 -28.95 12.61 1.85
N ASP A 140 -29.41 13.85 2.11
CA ASP A 140 -30.63 14.41 1.54
C ASP A 140 -30.41 15.05 0.15
N ASN A 141 -29.17 15.09 -0.33
CA ASN A 141 -28.83 15.59 -1.66
C ASN A 141 -27.98 14.61 -2.48
N ASP A 142 -28.04 14.74 -3.81
CA ASP A 142 -27.39 13.83 -4.74
C ASP A 142 -25.86 13.86 -4.66
N GLU A 143 -25.28 15.03 -4.39
CA GLU A 143 -23.82 15.18 -4.28
C GLU A 143 -23.26 14.43 -3.07
N GLY A 144 -23.92 14.55 -1.91
CA GLY A 144 -23.55 13.87 -0.67
C GLY A 144 -23.76 12.36 -0.77
N LEU A 145 -24.86 11.90 -1.38
CA LEU A 145 -25.07 10.48 -1.68
C LEU A 145 -23.94 9.92 -2.58
N LYS A 146 -23.59 10.64 -3.66
CA LYS A 146 -22.51 10.24 -4.57
C LYS A 146 -21.15 10.21 -3.86
N ALA A 147 -20.86 11.22 -3.05
CA ALA A 147 -19.62 11.32 -2.28
C ALA A 147 -19.51 10.20 -1.24
N ALA A 148 -20.56 9.95 -0.45
CA ALA A 148 -20.58 8.89 0.54
C ALA A 148 -20.36 7.51 -0.10
N ALA A 149 -21.05 7.22 -1.21
CA ALA A 149 -20.86 5.98 -1.95
C ALA A 149 -19.44 5.82 -2.50
N LYS A 150 -18.81 6.89 -3.02
CA LYS A 150 -17.40 6.89 -3.47
C LYS A 150 -16.47 6.55 -2.32
N TYR A 151 -16.58 7.25 -1.19
CA TYR A 151 -15.66 7.12 -0.07
C TYR A 151 -15.82 5.82 0.72
N TYR A 152 -17.04 5.31 0.88
CA TYR A 152 -17.22 3.98 1.46
C TYR A 152 -16.63 2.86 0.59
N GLN A 153 -16.78 2.93 -0.74
CA GLN A 153 -16.14 1.95 -1.64
C GLN A 153 -14.61 2.05 -1.63
N LEU A 154 -14.06 3.27 -1.54
CA LEU A 154 -12.63 3.49 -1.35
C LEU A 154 -12.14 2.88 -0.03
N ALA A 155 -12.81 3.15 1.09
CA ALA A 155 -12.47 2.61 2.40
C ALA A 155 -12.56 1.07 2.40
N SER A 156 -13.62 0.51 1.81
CA SER A 156 -13.81 -0.93 1.64
C SER A 156 -12.64 -1.57 0.87
N GLY A 157 -12.27 -0.95 -0.25
CA GLY A 157 -11.14 -1.35 -1.08
C GLY A 157 -9.79 -1.31 -0.36
N ALA A 158 -9.53 -0.21 0.35
CA ALA A 158 -8.30 0.00 1.10
C ALA A 158 -8.15 -1.02 2.25
N PHE A 159 -9.20 -1.25 3.04
CA PHE A 159 -9.17 -2.30 4.07
C PHE A 159 -9.04 -3.71 3.47
N GLY A 160 -9.70 -3.97 2.35
CA GLY A 160 -9.56 -5.23 1.61
C GLY A 160 -8.13 -5.47 1.11
N HIS A 161 -7.48 -4.45 0.56
CA HIS A 161 -6.09 -4.54 0.14
C HIS A 161 -5.16 -4.82 1.32
N ILE A 162 -5.35 -4.13 2.46
CA ILE A 162 -4.57 -4.37 3.68
C ILE A 162 -4.71 -5.83 4.14
N LYS A 163 -5.92 -6.39 4.12
CA LYS A 163 -6.17 -7.78 4.50
C LYS A 163 -5.30 -8.75 3.70
N ASP A 164 -5.19 -8.51 2.39
CA ASP A 164 -4.50 -9.41 1.47
C ASP A 164 -2.97 -9.24 1.53
N THR A 165 -2.46 -8.05 1.89
CA THR A 165 -1.02 -7.76 1.84
C THR A 165 -0.32 -7.73 3.19
N VAL A 166 -1.02 -7.48 4.31
CA VAL A 166 -0.39 -7.17 5.61
C VAL A 166 0.58 -8.25 6.09
N LEU A 167 0.23 -9.53 5.93
CA LEU A 167 1.09 -10.63 6.41
C LEU A 167 2.38 -10.79 5.58
N SER A 168 2.36 -10.41 4.31
CA SER A 168 3.57 -10.38 3.47
C SER A 168 4.42 -9.13 3.69
N ALA A 169 3.80 -8.03 4.09
CA ALA A 169 4.47 -6.74 4.28
C ALA A 169 5.18 -6.61 5.63
N LEU A 170 4.79 -7.41 6.63
CA LEU A 170 5.31 -7.37 7.99
C LEU A 170 6.09 -8.66 8.33
N SER A 171 7.22 -8.51 9.01
CA SER A 171 8.02 -9.62 9.54
C SER A 171 7.58 -10.10 10.93
N ARG A 172 6.57 -9.45 11.52
CA ARG A 172 6.02 -9.73 12.85
C ARG A 172 4.50 -9.63 12.79
N GLU A 173 3.83 -10.14 13.82
CA GLU A 173 2.37 -10.04 13.91
C GLU A 173 1.91 -8.57 13.94
N PRO A 174 0.85 -8.22 13.17
CA PRO A 174 0.28 -6.88 13.17
C PRO A 174 -0.42 -6.54 14.50
N THR A 175 -0.63 -5.25 14.74
CA THR A 175 -1.61 -4.81 15.77
C THR A 175 -3.02 -5.23 15.38
N MET A 176 -3.92 -5.33 16.36
CA MET A 176 -5.27 -5.87 16.18
C MET A 176 -6.05 -5.15 15.08
N ASP A 177 -5.91 -3.82 15.02
CA ASP A 177 -6.59 -2.95 14.06
C ASP A 177 -6.26 -3.23 12.58
N ILE A 178 -5.01 -3.59 12.26
CA ILE A 178 -4.55 -3.92 10.91
C ILE A 178 -4.43 -5.43 10.68
N SER A 179 -4.91 -6.27 11.61
CA SER A 179 -4.97 -7.72 11.40
C SER A 179 -5.95 -8.08 10.27
N PRO A 180 -5.68 -9.15 9.49
CA PRO A 180 -6.51 -9.53 8.34
C PRO A 180 -8.00 -9.69 8.68
N GLU A 181 -8.30 -10.20 9.87
CA GLU A 181 -9.67 -10.41 10.33
C GLU A 181 -10.40 -9.09 10.58
N THR A 182 -9.73 -8.15 11.27
CA THR A 182 -10.29 -6.84 11.60
C THR A 182 -10.51 -6.01 10.34
N VAL A 183 -9.49 -5.87 9.49
CA VAL A 183 -9.65 -5.09 8.24
C VAL A 183 -10.56 -5.78 7.24
N GLY A 184 -10.63 -7.11 7.23
CA GLY A 184 -11.61 -7.85 6.43
C GLY A 184 -13.06 -7.53 6.84
N THR A 185 -13.30 -7.45 8.15
CA THR A 185 -14.60 -7.07 8.69
C THR A 185 -14.92 -5.60 8.35
N LEU A 186 -13.98 -4.68 8.59
CA LEU A 186 -14.14 -3.26 8.24
C LEU A 186 -14.43 -3.06 6.75
N SER A 187 -13.77 -3.83 5.87
CA SER A 187 -14.00 -3.80 4.43
C SER A 187 -15.47 -4.10 4.07
N ILE A 188 -16.07 -5.11 4.72
CA ILE A 188 -17.48 -5.49 4.50
C ILE A 188 -18.43 -4.46 5.11
N ILE A 189 -18.12 -3.92 6.30
CA ILE A 189 -18.92 -2.86 6.93
C ILE A 189 -19.01 -1.64 6.01
N MET A 190 -17.86 -1.18 5.48
CA MET A 190 -17.84 -0.07 4.53
C MET A 190 -18.64 -0.38 3.26
N LEU A 191 -18.57 -1.62 2.74
CA LEU A 191 -19.34 -2.03 1.57
C LEU A 191 -20.86 -2.06 1.85
N ALA A 192 -21.27 -2.49 3.04
CA ALA A 192 -22.66 -2.48 3.49
C ALA A 192 -23.21 -1.04 3.54
N GLN A 193 -22.45 -0.11 4.12
CA GLN A 193 -22.80 1.31 4.18
C GLN A 193 -22.88 1.94 2.78
N ALA A 194 -21.99 1.57 1.86
CA ALA A 194 -22.09 2.00 0.47
C ALA A 194 -23.39 1.52 -0.19
N GLN A 195 -23.77 0.26 0.03
CA GLN A 195 -25.01 -0.31 -0.52
C GLN A 195 -26.25 0.35 0.10
N GLU A 196 -26.20 0.67 1.40
CA GLU A 196 -27.25 1.47 2.07
C GLU A 196 -27.40 2.85 1.43
N VAL A 197 -26.31 3.53 1.09
CA VAL A 197 -26.36 4.83 0.38
C VAL A 197 -27.05 4.69 -0.99
N PHE A 198 -26.79 3.63 -1.74
CA PHE A 198 -27.52 3.36 -3.00
C PHE A 198 -29.01 3.06 -2.77
N PHE A 199 -29.36 2.36 -1.69
CA PHE A 199 -30.75 2.18 -1.29
C PHE A 199 -31.44 3.52 -0.96
N LEU A 200 -30.76 4.40 -0.21
CA LEU A 200 -31.26 5.75 0.11
C LEU A 200 -31.47 6.57 -1.16
N LYS A 201 -30.51 6.53 -2.09
CA LYS A 201 -30.64 7.18 -3.40
C LYS A 201 -31.84 6.64 -4.18
N ALA A 202 -31.98 5.33 -4.31
CA ALA A 202 -33.10 4.72 -5.04
C ALA A 202 -34.46 5.08 -4.42
N THR A 203 -34.51 5.27 -3.11
CA THR A 203 -35.69 5.72 -2.38
C THR A 203 -35.99 7.20 -2.66
N SER A 204 -34.97 8.06 -2.66
CA SER A 204 -35.09 9.49 -3.00
C SER A 204 -35.56 9.70 -4.44
N ASP A 205 -34.99 8.92 -5.37
CA ASP A 205 -35.32 8.93 -6.81
C ASP A 205 -36.70 8.29 -7.10
N LYS A 206 -37.40 7.78 -6.07
CA LYS A 206 -38.70 7.09 -6.18
C LYS A 206 -38.68 5.95 -7.21
N MET A 207 -37.60 5.18 -7.21
CA MET A 207 -37.49 4.00 -8.07
C MET A 207 -38.58 2.96 -7.75
N LYS A 208 -38.77 1.98 -8.63
CA LYS A 208 -39.75 0.90 -8.42
C LYS A 208 -39.45 0.13 -7.13
N ASP A 209 -40.48 -0.16 -6.34
CA ASP A 209 -40.36 -0.90 -5.07
C ASP A 209 -39.60 -2.24 -5.22
N ALA A 210 -39.80 -2.94 -6.35
CA ALA A 210 -39.09 -4.19 -6.64
C ALA A 210 -37.56 -4.01 -6.73
N VAL A 211 -37.07 -2.83 -7.15
CA VAL A 211 -35.63 -2.52 -7.17
C VAL A 211 -35.18 -2.15 -5.76
N ILE A 212 -35.91 -1.27 -5.08
CA ILE A 212 -35.57 -0.80 -3.74
C ILE A 212 -35.50 -1.99 -2.76
N ALA A 213 -36.46 -2.92 -2.83
CA ALA A 213 -36.47 -4.14 -2.01
C ALA A 213 -35.21 -4.99 -2.21
N LYS A 214 -34.75 -5.17 -3.47
CA LYS A 214 -33.53 -5.93 -3.77
C LYS A 214 -32.26 -5.23 -3.30
N LEU A 215 -32.22 -3.89 -3.36
CA LEU A 215 -31.10 -3.10 -2.87
C LEU A 215 -30.99 -3.17 -1.34
N ALA A 216 -32.13 -3.00 -0.64
CA ALA A 216 -32.22 -3.12 0.81
C ALA A 216 -31.84 -4.53 1.28
N ASN A 217 -32.33 -5.57 0.59
CA ASN A 217 -32.01 -6.95 0.93
C ASN A 217 -30.52 -7.28 0.74
N GLN A 218 -29.88 -6.71 -0.28
CA GLN A 218 -28.42 -6.83 -0.44
C GLN A 218 -27.65 -6.10 0.66
N ALA A 219 -28.11 -4.93 1.11
CA ALA A 219 -27.51 -4.22 2.24
C ALA A 219 -27.66 -5.04 3.54
N ALA A 220 -28.85 -5.64 3.75
CA ALA A 220 -29.13 -6.52 4.88
C ALA A 220 -28.16 -7.71 4.92
N ASP A 221 -27.88 -8.34 3.79
CA ASP A 221 -26.88 -9.43 3.75
C ASP A 221 -25.49 -8.95 4.15
N PHE A 222 -25.01 -7.84 3.58
CA PHE A 222 -23.67 -7.34 3.90
C PHE A 222 -23.55 -6.99 5.39
N TYR A 223 -24.57 -6.35 5.98
CA TYR A 223 -24.61 -6.09 7.42
C TYR A 223 -24.70 -7.38 8.24
N GLY A 224 -25.47 -8.37 7.79
CA GLY A 224 -25.60 -9.67 8.45
C GLY A 224 -24.29 -10.46 8.45
N ASP A 225 -23.55 -10.42 7.35
CA ASP A 225 -22.24 -11.08 7.24
C ASP A 225 -21.17 -10.35 8.07
N ALA A 226 -21.18 -9.02 8.09
CA ALA A 226 -20.34 -8.25 9.00
C ALA A 226 -20.66 -8.57 10.48
N PHE A 227 -21.95 -8.63 10.84
CA PHE A 227 -22.39 -8.97 12.20
C PHE A 227 -21.88 -10.35 12.63
N LYS A 228 -22.02 -11.39 11.77
CA LYS A 228 -21.51 -12.74 12.06
C LYS A 228 -20.00 -12.77 12.29
N GLN A 229 -19.24 -11.97 11.54
CA GLN A 229 -17.79 -11.87 11.71
C GLN A 229 -17.40 -11.21 13.04
N CYS A 230 -18.21 -10.27 13.54
CA CYS A 230 -17.99 -9.62 14.83
C CYS A 230 -18.53 -10.42 16.03
N GLN A 231 -19.52 -11.29 15.85
CA GLN A 231 -20.30 -11.87 16.96
C GLN A 231 -19.45 -12.60 18.02
N TYR A 232 -18.35 -13.21 17.61
CA TYR A 232 -17.46 -13.99 18.48
C TYR A 232 -16.10 -13.31 18.72
N LYS A 233 -15.92 -12.07 18.25
CA LYS A 233 -14.63 -11.37 18.25
C LYS A 233 -14.78 -9.96 18.80
N ASP A 234 -14.11 -9.67 19.91
CA ASP A 234 -14.17 -8.34 20.54
C ASP A 234 -13.11 -7.36 19.97
N ASN A 235 -12.88 -7.41 18.65
CA ASN A 235 -11.76 -6.71 18.00
C ASN A 235 -12.09 -5.27 17.59
N LEU A 236 -13.37 -4.90 17.58
CA LEU A 236 -13.87 -3.58 17.17
C LEU A 236 -14.47 -2.81 18.36
N PRO A 237 -14.64 -1.48 18.27
CA PRO A 237 -15.32 -0.68 19.29
C PRO A 237 -16.70 -1.26 19.66
N LYS A 238 -17.10 -1.11 20.92
CA LYS A 238 -18.26 -1.82 21.51
C LYS A 238 -19.58 -1.43 20.85
N GLU A 239 -19.64 -0.23 20.29
CA GLU A 239 -20.77 0.34 19.56
C GLU A 239 -20.97 -0.27 18.16
N VAL A 240 -19.94 -0.92 17.58
CA VAL A 240 -20.02 -1.44 16.21
C VAL A 240 -21.02 -2.59 16.11
N LEU A 241 -20.90 -3.60 16.99
CA LEU A 241 -21.76 -4.79 16.96
C LEU A 241 -23.27 -4.47 17.07
N PRO A 242 -23.74 -3.65 18.04
CA PRO A 242 -25.16 -3.31 18.13
C PRO A 242 -25.64 -2.47 16.94
N VAL A 243 -24.81 -1.58 16.38
CA VAL A 243 -25.15 -0.83 15.17
C VAL A 243 -25.30 -1.76 13.97
N LEU A 244 -24.42 -2.75 13.79
CA LEU A 244 -24.53 -3.74 12.71
C LEU A 244 -25.81 -4.58 12.84
N ALA A 245 -26.12 -5.05 14.04
CA ALA A 245 -27.35 -5.81 14.31
C ALA A 245 -28.60 -4.97 13.99
N ALA A 246 -28.61 -3.70 14.43
CA ALA A 246 -29.70 -2.79 14.15
C ALA A 246 -29.85 -2.51 12.65
N LYS A 247 -28.75 -2.19 11.94
CA LYS A 247 -28.73 -1.93 10.50
C LYS A 247 -29.17 -3.14 9.69
N HIS A 248 -28.75 -4.35 10.07
CA HIS A 248 -29.23 -5.60 9.46
C HIS A 248 -30.75 -5.69 9.51
N CYS A 249 -31.35 -5.56 10.71
CA CYS A 249 -32.80 -5.61 10.88
C CYS A 249 -33.54 -4.45 10.17
N ILE A 250 -33.00 -3.24 10.21
CA ILE A 250 -33.58 -2.07 9.52
C ILE A 250 -33.61 -2.29 8.00
N MET A 251 -32.53 -2.81 7.42
CA MET A 251 -32.46 -3.08 5.99
C MET A 251 -33.39 -4.24 5.59
N GLN A 252 -33.53 -5.28 6.41
CA GLN A 252 -34.53 -6.33 6.20
C GLN A 252 -35.97 -5.77 6.26
N ALA A 253 -36.27 -4.93 7.25
CA ALA A 253 -37.59 -4.31 7.37
C ALA A 253 -37.92 -3.40 6.17
N ASN A 254 -36.95 -2.67 5.63
CA ASN A 254 -37.12 -1.90 4.40
C ASN A 254 -37.34 -2.82 3.18
N ALA A 255 -36.60 -3.92 3.07
CA ALA A 255 -36.80 -4.89 2.00
C ALA A 255 -38.24 -5.45 2.02
N GLU A 256 -38.73 -5.86 3.20
CA GLU A 256 -40.09 -6.38 3.37
C GLU A 256 -41.17 -5.31 3.13
N LEU A 257 -40.95 -4.08 3.56
CA LEU A 257 -41.87 -2.96 3.32
C LEU A 257 -42.03 -2.66 1.82
N HIS A 258 -40.95 -2.64 1.05
CA HIS A 258 -41.03 -2.41 -0.39
C HIS A 258 -41.56 -3.64 -1.13
N GLN A 259 -41.22 -4.85 -0.68
CA GLN A 259 -41.77 -6.08 -1.26
C GLN A 259 -43.28 -6.22 -0.99
N SER A 260 -43.78 -5.78 0.16
CA SER A 260 -45.22 -5.77 0.46
C SER A 260 -46.00 -4.82 -0.46
N ALA A 261 -45.41 -3.65 -0.79
CA ALA A 261 -45.99 -2.74 -1.79
C ALA A 261 -46.10 -3.40 -3.17
N LEU A 262 -45.13 -4.24 -3.56
CA LEU A 262 -45.21 -5.03 -4.79
C LEU A 262 -46.30 -6.12 -4.72
N ALA A 263 -46.42 -6.81 -3.58
CA ALA A 263 -47.47 -7.81 -3.35
C ALA A 263 -48.87 -7.18 -3.48
N LYS A 264 -49.07 -5.99 -2.90
CA LYS A 264 -50.28 -5.19 -3.05
C LYS A 264 -50.61 -4.88 -4.51
N GLN A 265 -49.62 -4.40 -5.28
CA GLN A 265 -49.79 -4.11 -6.70
C GLN A 265 -50.20 -5.36 -7.51
N LYS A 266 -49.74 -6.54 -7.09
CA LYS A 266 -50.11 -7.85 -7.65
C LYS A 266 -51.40 -8.44 -7.07
N LYS A 267 -52.12 -7.71 -6.22
CA LYS A 267 -53.34 -8.16 -5.52
C LYS A 267 -53.14 -9.41 -4.64
N ARG A 268 -51.93 -9.59 -4.10
CA ARG A 268 -51.61 -10.64 -3.12
C ARG A 268 -51.66 -10.01 -1.72
N PHE A 269 -52.88 -9.82 -1.21
CA PHE A 269 -53.11 -9.04 0.02
C PHE A 269 -52.69 -9.79 1.28
N GLY A 270 -52.81 -11.12 1.28
CA GLY A 270 -52.26 -11.96 2.34
C GLY A 270 -50.75 -11.82 2.46
N GLU A 271 -50.04 -11.85 1.32
CA GLU A 271 -48.58 -11.63 1.26
C GLU A 271 -48.18 -10.21 1.71
N GLU A 272 -48.92 -9.17 1.31
CA GLU A 272 -48.71 -7.79 1.78
C GLU A 272 -48.73 -7.72 3.32
N ILE A 273 -49.74 -8.32 3.95
CA ILE A 273 -49.90 -8.33 5.40
C ILE A 273 -48.78 -9.14 6.07
N ALA A 274 -48.46 -10.34 5.58
CA ALA A 274 -47.42 -11.18 6.17
C ALA A 274 -46.05 -10.46 6.18
N ARG A 275 -45.68 -9.81 5.08
CA ARG A 275 -44.42 -9.05 4.97
C ARG A 275 -44.40 -7.82 5.88
N LEU A 276 -45.52 -7.08 5.95
CA LEU A 276 -45.63 -5.93 6.85
C LEU A 276 -45.59 -6.33 8.33
N GLN A 277 -46.13 -7.50 8.70
CA GLN A 277 -46.01 -8.05 10.05
C GLN A 277 -44.55 -8.38 10.39
N HIS A 278 -43.84 -9.04 9.46
CA HIS A 278 -42.41 -9.32 9.63
C HIS A 278 -41.58 -8.04 9.77
N ALA A 279 -41.82 -7.04 8.91
CA ALA A 279 -41.18 -5.73 9.01
C ALA A 279 -41.45 -5.05 10.36
N ALA A 280 -42.68 -5.14 10.88
CA ALA A 280 -43.07 -4.58 12.17
C ALA A 280 -42.35 -5.26 13.36
N GLU A 281 -42.16 -6.58 13.31
CA GLU A 281 -41.41 -7.32 14.33
C GLU A 281 -39.93 -6.94 14.35
N LEU A 282 -39.32 -6.79 13.17
CA LEU A 282 -37.93 -6.37 13.03
C LEU A 282 -37.70 -4.97 13.62
N VAL A 283 -38.51 -3.97 13.24
CA VAL A 283 -38.35 -2.61 13.77
C VAL A 283 -38.71 -2.51 15.25
N LYS A 284 -39.66 -3.31 15.74
CA LYS A 284 -39.96 -3.42 17.18
C LYS A 284 -38.76 -3.94 17.96
N THR A 285 -38.08 -4.96 17.44
CA THR A 285 -36.86 -5.51 18.05
C THR A 285 -35.79 -4.43 18.12
N VAL A 286 -35.56 -3.69 17.04
CA VAL A 286 -34.59 -2.59 16.98
C VAL A 286 -34.92 -1.48 17.99
N ALA A 287 -36.19 -1.04 18.03
CA ALA A 287 -36.65 -0.01 18.96
C ALA A 287 -36.56 -0.42 20.44
N SER A 288 -36.50 -1.72 20.74
CA SER A 288 -36.42 -2.23 22.13
C SER A 288 -35.01 -2.58 22.59
N ARG A 289 -34.09 -2.88 21.66
CA ARG A 289 -32.74 -3.38 21.98
C ARG A 289 -31.60 -2.44 21.58
N TYR A 290 -31.85 -1.53 20.63
CA TYR A 290 -30.82 -0.71 20.00
C TYR A 290 -31.24 0.76 19.86
N ASP A 291 -32.19 1.22 20.67
CA ASP A 291 -32.69 2.60 20.69
C ASP A 291 -31.63 3.64 21.07
N GLU A 292 -30.65 3.25 21.88
CA GLU A 292 -29.46 4.08 22.18
C GLU A 292 -28.62 4.40 20.94
N TYR A 293 -28.66 3.54 19.90
CA TYR A 293 -27.78 3.65 18.73
C TYR A 293 -28.49 4.15 17.48
N VAL A 294 -29.78 3.84 17.30
CA VAL A 294 -30.54 4.17 16.10
C VAL A 294 -31.98 4.59 16.42
N SER A 295 -32.52 5.49 15.59
CA SER A 295 -33.95 5.84 15.66
C SER A 295 -34.69 5.28 14.45
N VAL A 296 -35.73 4.48 14.72
CA VAL A 296 -36.59 3.82 13.71
C VAL A 296 -38.03 4.31 13.76
N LYS A 297 -38.30 5.43 14.42
CA LYS A 297 -39.66 5.94 14.67
C LYS A 297 -40.45 6.13 13.36
N ASP A 298 -39.88 6.88 12.41
CA ASP A 298 -40.57 7.19 11.15
C ASP A 298 -40.84 5.94 10.30
N LEU A 299 -39.89 5.00 10.29
CA LEU A 299 -40.05 3.71 9.61
C LEU A 299 -41.14 2.86 10.28
N THR A 300 -41.15 2.83 11.62
CA THR A 300 -42.17 2.13 12.42
C THR A 300 -43.56 2.69 12.15
N ASP A 301 -43.72 4.02 12.15
CA ASP A 301 -44.98 4.69 11.85
C ASP A 301 -45.44 4.45 10.41
N LYS A 302 -44.50 4.39 9.45
CA LYS A 302 -44.81 4.05 8.06
C LYS A 302 -45.30 2.61 7.91
N ILE A 303 -44.60 1.65 8.52
CA ILE A 303 -44.97 0.23 8.48
C ILE A 303 -46.33 0.01 9.15
N ASN A 304 -46.54 0.57 10.34
CA ASN A 304 -47.79 0.39 11.10
C ASN A 304 -49.01 0.99 10.38
N ARG A 305 -48.86 2.15 9.73
CA ARG A 305 -49.92 2.74 8.91
C ARG A 305 -50.28 1.85 7.72
N ALA A 306 -49.28 1.34 7.00
CA ALA A 306 -49.50 0.43 5.89
C ALA A 306 -50.16 -0.88 6.35
N LEU A 307 -49.68 -1.45 7.46
CA LEU A 307 -50.21 -2.70 8.02
C LEU A 307 -51.67 -2.55 8.48
N THR A 308 -52.00 -1.44 9.14
CA THR A 308 -53.36 -1.16 9.61
C THR A 308 -54.34 -1.01 8.44
N ALA A 309 -53.91 -0.30 7.38
CA ALA A 309 -54.71 -0.15 6.17
C ALA A 309 -54.91 -1.50 5.45
N ALA A 310 -53.83 -2.28 5.25
CA ALA A 310 -53.89 -3.57 4.58
C ALA A 310 -54.77 -4.57 5.34
N LYS A 311 -54.65 -4.65 6.67
CA LYS A 311 -55.51 -5.50 7.51
C LYS A 311 -56.98 -5.10 7.40
N LYS A 312 -57.28 -3.80 7.51
CA LYS A 312 -58.65 -3.31 7.36
C LYS A 312 -59.24 -3.72 6.00
N ASP A 313 -58.55 -3.45 4.90
CA ASP A 313 -59.07 -3.79 3.58
C ASP A 313 -59.23 -5.31 3.41
N ASN A 314 -58.31 -6.12 3.95
CA ASN A 314 -58.41 -7.56 3.88
C ASN A 314 -59.56 -8.13 4.73
N ASP A 315 -59.77 -7.61 5.94
CA ASP A 315 -60.81 -8.07 6.87
C ASP A 315 -62.23 -7.72 6.39
N PHE A 316 -62.39 -6.63 5.64
CA PHE A 316 -63.71 -6.18 5.15
C PHE A 316 -63.99 -6.51 3.68
N ILE A 317 -62.96 -6.63 2.83
CA ILE A 317 -63.11 -6.72 1.38
C ILE A 317 -62.57 -8.04 0.84
N TYR A 318 -61.25 -8.29 0.98
CA TYR A 318 -60.58 -9.33 0.20
C TYR A 318 -60.62 -10.72 0.81
N HIS A 319 -60.58 -10.82 2.15
CA HIS A 319 -60.51 -12.06 2.92
C HIS A 319 -59.39 -13.01 2.43
N ASP A 320 -58.28 -12.44 1.96
CA ASP A 320 -57.14 -13.20 1.45
C ASP A 320 -56.39 -13.85 2.63
N ARG A 321 -55.95 -15.10 2.44
CA ARG A 321 -55.30 -15.87 3.50
C ARG A 321 -53.89 -15.32 3.72
N VAL A 322 -53.58 -14.93 4.95
CA VAL A 322 -52.22 -14.50 5.33
C VAL A 322 -51.31 -15.74 5.43
N PRO A 323 -50.28 -15.88 4.56
CA PRO A 323 -49.32 -16.98 4.63
C PRO A 323 -48.34 -16.79 5.80
N GLU A 324 -47.65 -17.87 6.20
CA GLU A 324 -46.54 -17.77 7.14
C GLU A 324 -45.28 -17.22 6.43
N VAL A 325 -44.40 -16.54 7.18
CA VAL A 325 -43.18 -15.92 6.62
C VAL A 325 -42.28 -16.93 5.91
N LYS A 326 -42.21 -18.17 6.42
CA LYS A 326 -41.41 -19.26 5.83
C LYS A 326 -41.90 -19.71 4.44
N ASP A 327 -43.17 -19.48 4.14
CA ASP A 327 -43.82 -19.88 2.88
C ASP A 327 -43.72 -18.76 1.82
N LEU A 328 -43.16 -17.60 2.17
CA LEU A 328 -43.00 -16.47 1.26
C LEU A 328 -41.83 -16.68 0.30
N GLU A 329 -42.00 -16.21 -0.94
CA GLU A 329 -40.88 -16.13 -1.89
C GLU A 329 -39.78 -15.21 -1.34
N HIS A 330 -38.53 -15.66 -1.48
CA HIS A 330 -37.38 -14.90 -1.04
C HIS A 330 -37.21 -13.63 -1.88
N ILE A 331 -36.91 -12.52 -1.20
CA ILE A 331 -36.61 -11.26 -1.89
C ILE A 331 -35.28 -11.43 -2.64
N GLY A 332 -35.24 -11.03 -3.90
CA GLY A 332 -34.00 -11.03 -4.68
C GLY A 332 -32.94 -10.08 -4.09
N LYS A 333 -31.73 -10.12 -4.63
CA LYS A 333 -30.60 -9.29 -4.18
C LYS A 333 -29.99 -8.56 -5.37
N ALA A 334 -29.55 -7.32 -5.17
CA ALA A 334 -28.88 -6.53 -6.20
C ALA A 334 -27.77 -5.68 -5.58
N ALA A 335 -26.52 -6.01 -5.91
CA ALA A 335 -25.35 -5.23 -5.51
C ALA A 335 -25.05 -4.15 -6.55
N LEU A 336 -24.98 -2.89 -6.12
CA LEU A 336 -24.53 -1.75 -6.94
C LEU A 336 -23.15 -1.24 -6.53
N VAL A 337 -22.55 -1.89 -5.54
CA VAL A 337 -21.28 -1.49 -4.93
C VAL A 337 -20.21 -2.55 -5.16
N LYS A 338 -18.96 -2.08 -5.22
CA LYS A 338 -17.77 -2.92 -5.22
C LYS A 338 -16.68 -2.27 -4.39
N ALA A 339 -15.84 -3.09 -3.76
CA ALA A 339 -14.62 -2.60 -3.15
C ALA A 339 -13.71 -1.99 -4.24
N THR A 340 -13.24 -0.76 -4.04
CA THR A 340 -12.36 -0.09 -5.00
C THR A 340 -11.01 -0.80 -5.07
N THR A 341 -10.57 -1.18 -6.27
CA THR A 341 -9.23 -1.77 -6.43
C THR A 341 -8.16 -0.74 -6.09
N ILE A 342 -7.23 -1.12 -5.21
CA ILE A 342 -6.10 -0.26 -4.81
C ILE A 342 -4.95 -0.49 -5.79
N THR A 343 -4.69 0.50 -6.63
CA THR A 343 -3.57 0.49 -7.58
C THR A 343 -2.98 1.90 -7.64
N PRO A 344 -1.79 2.13 -7.07
CA PRO A 344 -1.14 3.43 -7.13
C PRO A 344 -0.94 3.92 -8.59
N PRO A 345 -1.06 5.23 -8.86
CA PRO A 345 -1.35 6.29 -7.89
C PRO A 345 -2.84 6.41 -7.55
N LEU A 346 -3.14 6.62 -6.25
CA LEU A 346 -4.49 6.87 -5.73
C LEU A 346 -4.82 8.36 -5.64
N SER A 347 -3.82 9.21 -5.44
CA SER A 347 -3.98 10.67 -5.34
C SER A 347 -4.16 11.33 -6.69
N GLN A 348 -4.86 12.45 -6.69
CA GLN A 348 -5.06 13.24 -7.89
C GLN A 348 -3.78 13.96 -8.29
N LYS A 349 -3.42 13.88 -9.59
CA LYS A 349 -2.25 14.55 -10.18
C LYS A 349 -0.93 14.16 -9.47
N PHE A 350 -0.78 12.87 -9.17
CA PHE A 350 0.45 12.36 -8.57
C PHE A 350 1.69 12.69 -9.41
N THR A 351 2.78 13.04 -8.74
CA THR A 351 4.10 13.24 -9.33
C THR A 351 5.11 12.61 -8.39
N ASP A 352 5.92 11.68 -8.92
CA ASP A 352 6.94 11.01 -8.13
C ASP A 352 8.14 11.93 -7.92
N LEU A 353 8.39 12.28 -6.65
CA LEU A 353 9.54 13.12 -6.26
C LEU A 353 10.89 12.53 -6.68
N PHE A 354 10.97 11.21 -6.86
CA PHE A 354 12.20 10.49 -7.20
C PHE A 354 12.16 9.93 -8.62
N GLU A 355 11.29 10.41 -9.53
CA GLU A 355 11.08 9.83 -10.86
C GLU A 355 12.38 9.52 -11.62
N LYS A 356 13.35 10.44 -11.60
CA LYS A 356 14.67 10.31 -12.24
C LYS A 356 15.61 9.29 -11.59
N MET A 357 15.35 8.90 -10.34
CA MET A 357 16.21 8.00 -9.58
C MET A 357 16.04 6.55 -10.05
N VAL A 358 17.16 5.92 -10.39
CA VAL A 358 17.20 4.56 -10.95
C VAL A 358 16.90 3.51 -9.85
N PRO A 359 16.00 2.54 -10.07
CA PRO A 359 15.71 1.48 -9.11
C PRO A 359 16.94 0.65 -8.70
N MET A 360 16.97 0.20 -7.44
CA MET A 360 18.08 -0.57 -6.86
C MET A 360 18.38 -1.86 -7.63
N ALA A 361 17.34 -2.57 -8.07
CA ALA A 361 17.51 -3.80 -8.85
C ALA A 361 18.30 -3.57 -10.14
N VAL A 362 18.12 -2.40 -10.79
CA VAL A 362 18.85 -2.02 -12.00
C VAL A 362 20.30 -1.68 -11.66
N GLN A 363 20.53 -0.92 -10.57
CA GLN A 363 21.88 -0.57 -10.12
C GLN A 363 22.71 -1.83 -9.77
N GLN A 364 22.13 -2.75 -9.02
CA GLN A 364 22.74 -4.04 -8.67
C GLN A 364 23.04 -4.87 -9.92
N SER A 365 22.08 -4.95 -10.86
CA SER A 365 22.27 -5.65 -12.13
C SER A 365 23.40 -5.06 -12.97
N MET A 366 23.52 -3.72 -13.01
CA MET A 366 24.59 -3.03 -13.73
C MET A 366 25.96 -3.28 -13.10
N SER A 367 26.05 -3.29 -11.77
CA SER A 367 27.27 -3.62 -11.04
C SER A 367 27.75 -5.04 -11.36
N ILE A 368 26.83 -6.02 -11.28
CA ILE A 368 27.11 -7.43 -11.63
C ILE A 368 27.56 -7.55 -13.10
N TYR A 369 26.90 -6.84 -14.01
CA TYR A 369 27.28 -6.82 -15.42
C TYR A 369 28.70 -6.29 -15.61
N ASN A 370 29.06 -5.17 -14.99
CA ASN A 370 30.39 -4.57 -15.10
C ASN A 370 31.47 -5.49 -14.55
N GLN A 371 31.21 -6.16 -13.42
CA GLN A 371 32.12 -7.16 -12.86
C GLN A 371 32.34 -8.32 -13.85
N ARG A 372 31.26 -8.93 -14.37
CA ARG A 372 31.36 -10.03 -15.35
C ARG A 372 32.08 -9.61 -16.63
N LYS A 373 31.85 -8.37 -17.09
CA LYS A 373 32.56 -7.80 -18.24
C LYS A 373 34.05 -7.70 -17.95
N ALA A 374 34.43 -7.14 -16.80
CA ALA A 374 35.84 -7.02 -16.40
C ALA A 374 36.51 -8.39 -16.29
N ASP A 375 35.87 -9.36 -15.65
CA ASP A 375 36.40 -10.73 -15.51
C ASP A 375 36.61 -11.39 -16.87
N THR A 376 35.65 -11.22 -17.79
CA THR A 376 35.74 -11.77 -19.14
C THR A 376 36.89 -11.15 -19.92
N VAL A 377 37.01 -9.81 -19.90
CA VAL A 377 38.08 -9.09 -20.59
C VAL A 377 39.44 -9.46 -20.01
N ASN A 378 39.59 -9.46 -18.68
CA ASN A 378 40.84 -9.77 -18.00
C ASN A 378 41.27 -11.21 -18.26
N ARG A 379 40.32 -12.17 -18.24
CA ARG A 379 40.60 -13.57 -18.55
C ARG A 379 41.11 -13.73 -19.98
N LEU A 380 40.43 -13.13 -20.96
CA LEU A 380 40.85 -13.21 -22.36
C LEU A 380 42.23 -12.59 -22.58
N LEU A 381 42.47 -11.40 -22.00
CA LEU A 381 43.78 -10.74 -22.07
C LEU A 381 44.87 -11.57 -21.39
N GLY A 382 44.58 -12.16 -20.23
CA GLY A 382 45.49 -13.04 -19.51
C GLY A 382 45.89 -14.25 -20.35
N THR A 383 44.91 -14.97 -20.88
CA THR A 383 45.15 -16.14 -21.76
C THR A 383 45.95 -15.76 -23.01
N MET A 384 45.64 -14.63 -23.66
CA MET A 384 46.41 -14.18 -24.82
C MET A 384 47.87 -13.84 -24.46
N ARG A 385 48.10 -13.20 -23.32
CA ARG A 385 49.46 -12.88 -22.84
C ARG A 385 50.24 -14.14 -22.49
N GLU A 386 49.63 -15.08 -21.77
CA GLU A 386 50.24 -16.37 -21.42
C GLU A 386 50.60 -17.17 -22.67
N ALA A 387 49.68 -17.29 -23.64
CA ALA A 387 49.93 -17.98 -24.88
C ALA A 387 51.04 -17.32 -25.71
N THR A 388 51.05 -15.98 -25.78
CA THR A 388 52.10 -15.23 -26.48
C THR A 388 53.45 -15.42 -25.81
N ASN A 389 53.52 -15.35 -24.48
CA ASN A 389 54.74 -15.58 -23.72
C ASN A 389 55.26 -17.01 -23.87
N LEU A 390 54.36 -17.99 -23.83
CA LEU A 390 54.71 -19.40 -24.06
C LEU A 390 55.26 -19.60 -25.48
N CYS A 391 54.58 -19.06 -26.50
CA CYS A 391 55.05 -19.14 -27.89
C CYS A 391 56.42 -18.49 -28.04
N ASN A 392 56.62 -17.29 -27.50
CA ASN A 392 57.91 -16.60 -27.53
C ASN A 392 59.01 -17.39 -26.82
N GLY A 393 58.70 -17.98 -25.66
CA GLY A 393 59.64 -18.82 -24.91
C GLY A 393 60.02 -20.09 -25.66
N VAL A 394 59.04 -20.78 -26.26
CA VAL A 394 59.28 -21.98 -27.08
C VAL A 394 60.11 -21.63 -28.31
N LEU A 395 59.74 -20.60 -29.06
CA LEU A 395 60.50 -20.16 -30.25
C LEU A 395 61.94 -19.79 -29.89
N ALA A 396 62.14 -19.06 -28.79
CA ALA A 396 63.48 -18.73 -28.30
C ALA A 396 64.30 -19.99 -27.94
N SER A 397 63.69 -20.97 -27.26
CA SER A 397 64.36 -22.23 -26.90
C SER A 397 64.79 -23.08 -28.09
N LEU A 398 64.10 -22.91 -29.23
CA LEU A 398 64.40 -23.58 -30.50
C LEU A 398 65.28 -22.73 -31.42
N ASN A 399 65.78 -21.58 -30.94
CA ASN A 399 66.52 -20.58 -31.72
C ASN A 399 65.75 -20.10 -32.97
N LEU A 400 64.41 -20.08 -32.93
CA LEU A 400 63.58 -19.64 -34.06
C LEU A 400 63.14 -18.17 -33.89
N PRO A 401 63.09 -17.40 -34.99
CA PRO A 401 63.39 -17.79 -36.37
C PRO A 401 64.88 -17.67 -36.76
N ALA A 402 65.77 -17.28 -35.85
CA ALA A 402 67.19 -17.01 -36.14
C ALA A 402 67.92 -18.20 -36.81
N ALA A 403 67.64 -19.44 -36.40
CA ALA A 403 68.23 -20.65 -36.96
C ALA A 403 67.86 -20.90 -38.43
N LEU A 404 66.76 -20.34 -38.93
CA LEU A 404 66.36 -20.42 -40.34
C LEU A 404 66.93 -19.26 -41.17
N GLU A 405 67.21 -18.14 -40.52
CA GLU A 405 67.72 -16.93 -41.15
C GLU A 405 69.26 -16.93 -41.26
N ASP A 406 69.94 -17.66 -40.38
CA ASP A 406 71.40 -17.77 -40.35
C ASP A 406 71.94 -18.78 -41.37
N LEU A 407 71.91 -18.41 -42.65
CA LEU A 407 72.36 -19.26 -43.76
C LEU A 407 73.89 -19.32 -43.90
N SER A 408 74.61 -18.31 -43.39
CA SER A 408 76.05 -18.13 -43.62
C SER A 408 76.91 -18.18 -42.34
N GLY A 409 76.34 -17.96 -41.15
CA GLY A 409 77.08 -17.91 -39.89
C GLY A 409 77.88 -16.61 -39.65
N ASP A 410 77.94 -15.72 -40.65
CA ASP A 410 78.79 -14.52 -40.66
C ASP A 410 78.00 -13.20 -40.48
N SER A 411 76.66 -13.26 -40.41
CA SER A 411 75.81 -12.06 -40.34
C SER A 411 74.70 -12.18 -39.28
N ILE A 412 74.32 -11.05 -38.66
CA ILE A 412 73.24 -11.03 -37.67
C ILE A 412 71.90 -11.37 -38.35
N PRO A 413 71.15 -12.38 -37.87
CA PRO A 413 69.82 -12.72 -38.39
C PRO A 413 68.87 -11.52 -38.40
N GLN A 414 68.07 -11.40 -39.45
CA GLN A 414 67.21 -10.24 -39.70
C GLN A 414 66.22 -9.99 -38.54
N SER A 415 65.60 -11.04 -38.01
CA SER A 415 64.66 -10.94 -36.89
C SER A 415 65.29 -10.37 -35.61
N ILE A 416 66.57 -10.65 -35.35
CA ILE A 416 67.31 -10.10 -34.22
C ILE A 416 67.64 -8.63 -34.46
N ALA A 417 68.08 -8.28 -35.67
CA ALA A 417 68.36 -6.90 -36.05
C ALA A 417 67.10 -6.00 -36.00
N GLU A 418 65.93 -6.53 -36.37
CA GLU A 418 64.64 -5.83 -36.24
C GLU A 418 64.23 -5.63 -34.78
N LYS A 419 64.33 -6.68 -33.94
CA LYS A 419 64.08 -6.57 -32.49
C LYS A 419 65.02 -5.55 -31.84
N SER A 420 66.30 -5.56 -32.19
CA SER A 420 67.29 -4.58 -31.70
C SER A 420 66.88 -3.15 -32.07
N ARG A 421 66.48 -2.90 -33.32
CA ARG A 421 66.01 -1.58 -33.76
C ARG A 421 64.75 -1.14 -33.00
N SER A 422 63.80 -2.05 -32.80
CA SER A 422 62.58 -1.76 -32.02
C SER A 422 62.90 -1.36 -30.57
N ILE A 423 63.83 -2.03 -29.90
CA ILE A 423 64.23 -1.71 -28.53
C ILE A 423 64.90 -0.33 -28.48
N VAL A 424 65.82 -0.05 -29.41
CA VAL A 424 66.49 1.27 -29.50
C VAL A 424 65.46 2.39 -29.74
N GLN A 425 64.48 2.17 -30.62
CA GLN A 425 63.41 3.13 -30.88
C GLN A 425 62.53 3.41 -29.65
N GLN A 426 62.36 2.43 -28.76
CA GLN A 426 61.61 2.57 -27.51
C GLN A 426 62.44 3.22 -26.38
N GLY A 427 63.63 3.74 -26.68
CA GLY A 427 64.50 4.42 -25.70
C GLY A 427 65.58 3.52 -25.09
N GLY A 428 65.71 2.27 -25.58
CA GLY A 428 66.77 1.35 -25.17
C GLY A 428 66.83 1.11 -23.66
N LEU A 429 68.03 0.84 -23.15
CA LEU A 429 68.25 0.55 -21.73
C LEU A 429 67.86 1.72 -20.81
N GLN A 430 68.09 2.95 -21.27
CA GLN A 430 67.85 4.16 -20.48
C GLN A 430 66.37 4.29 -20.06
N SER A 431 65.45 3.86 -20.92
CA SER A 431 64.01 3.85 -20.60
C SER A 431 63.69 2.95 -19.40
N ILE A 432 64.32 1.77 -19.32
CA ILE A 432 64.14 0.80 -18.24
C ILE A 432 64.81 1.33 -16.96
N GLU A 433 66.02 1.86 -17.06
CA GLU A 433 66.74 2.44 -15.93
C GLU A 433 65.97 3.61 -15.30
N GLN A 434 65.35 4.45 -16.12
CA GLN A 434 64.52 5.55 -15.66
C GLN A 434 63.28 5.03 -14.90
N LEU A 435 62.57 4.04 -15.45
CA LEU A 435 61.43 3.42 -14.77
C LEU A 435 61.81 2.78 -13.43
N ILE A 436 62.98 2.12 -13.37
CA ILE A 436 63.51 1.54 -12.12
C ILE A 436 63.85 2.64 -11.11
N LYS A 437 64.43 3.77 -11.57
CA LYS A 437 64.78 4.90 -10.72
C LYS A 437 63.55 5.61 -10.15
N ASP A 438 62.48 5.75 -10.93
CA ASP A 438 61.27 6.47 -10.52
C ASP A 438 60.37 5.63 -9.57
N LEU A 439 60.48 4.30 -9.62
CA LEU A 439 59.61 3.41 -8.85
C LEU A 439 59.66 3.63 -7.33
N PRO A 440 60.84 3.77 -6.68
CA PRO A 440 60.92 4.10 -5.25
C PRO A 440 60.36 5.48 -4.91
N GLU A 441 60.53 6.47 -5.78
CA GLU A 441 60.01 7.83 -5.55
C GLU A 441 58.48 7.83 -5.56
N LEU A 442 57.87 7.13 -6.53
CA LEU A 442 56.42 6.96 -6.59
C LEU A 442 55.86 6.20 -5.37
N LEU A 443 56.57 5.18 -4.89
CA LEU A 443 56.21 4.45 -3.67
C LEU A 443 56.26 5.37 -2.44
N THR A 444 57.36 6.12 -2.28
CA THR A 444 57.54 7.05 -1.17
C THR A 444 56.45 8.11 -1.16
N ARG A 445 56.15 8.72 -2.31
CA ARG A 445 55.06 9.69 -2.44
C ARG A 445 53.71 9.12 -2.01
N ASN A 446 53.39 7.88 -2.40
CA ASN A 446 52.14 7.24 -1.97
C ASN A 446 52.11 6.98 -0.46
N ARG A 447 53.26 6.64 0.15
CA ARG A 447 53.38 6.48 1.60
C ARG A 447 53.20 7.81 2.33
N GLU A 448 53.87 8.86 1.88
CA GLU A 448 53.75 10.21 2.46
C GLU A 448 52.31 10.69 2.47
N ILE A 449 51.58 10.52 1.35
CA ILE A 449 50.16 10.87 1.26
C ILE A 449 49.34 10.05 2.27
N LEU A 450 49.62 8.77 2.43
CA LEU A 450 48.90 7.92 3.38
C LEU A 450 49.19 8.32 4.83
N ASP A 451 50.47 8.52 5.16
CA ASP A 451 50.92 8.87 6.50
C ASP A 451 50.36 10.22 6.93
N GLU A 452 50.32 11.21 6.03
CA GLU A 452 49.69 12.51 6.29
C GLU A 452 48.18 12.38 6.56
N LEU A 453 47.47 11.55 5.78
CA LEU A 453 46.05 11.29 5.99
C LEU A 453 45.74 10.56 7.30
N VAL A 454 46.60 9.62 7.71
CA VAL A 454 46.47 8.91 8.99
C VAL A 454 46.71 9.86 10.16
N LEU A 455 47.76 10.68 10.08
CA LEU A 455 48.11 11.63 11.14
C LEU A 455 47.00 12.68 11.35
N LEU A 456 46.44 13.22 10.26
CA LEU A 456 45.28 14.12 10.31
C LEU A 456 44.02 13.47 10.90
N TYR A 457 43.86 12.16 10.72
CA TYR A 457 42.75 11.40 11.31
C TYR A 457 42.96 11.18 12.80
N GLU A 458 44.17 10.79 13.21
CA GLU A 458 44.54 10.60 14.60
C GLU A 458 44.39 11.89 15.41
N GLU A 459 44.94 13.01 14.93
CA GLU A 459 44.83 14.33 15.57
C GLU A 459 43.37 14.74 15.81
N LYS A 460 42.48 14.51 14.83
CA LYS A 460 41.04 14.81 14.94
C LYS A 460 40.26 13.86 15.84
N SER A 461 40.80 12.70 16.18
CA SER A 461 40.16 11.73 17.08
C SER A 461 40.63 11.84 18.54
N THR A 462 41.70 12.60 18.78
CA THR A 462 42.20 12.96 20.11
C THR A 462 41.66 14.30 20.66
N ASP A 463 41.10 15.15 19.81
CA ASP A 463 40.26 16.32 20.17
C ASP A 463 38.78 15.94 20.28
#